data_AF-A0A9Q6EID2-F1
#
_entry.id   AF-A0A9Q6EID2-F1
#
_cell.length_a   1.000
_cell.length_b   1.000
_cell.length_c   1.000
_cell.angle_alpha   90.00
_cell.angle_beta   90.00
_cell.angle_gamma   90.00
#
_symmetry.space_group_name_H-M   'P 1'
#
loop_
_entity.id
_entity.type
_entity.pdbx_description
1 polymer ?
#
loop_
_entity_poly.entity_id
_entity_poly.type
_entity_poly.pdbx_seq_one_letter_code
_entity_poly.pdbx_strand_id
1 'polypeptide(L)'
;MSITPKGISILELYRLYRENNLIVNRRYQRKLVWAKTEKASLIESILLKYPIPLILFGKFKKDGKDMYEIIDGMQRLNAIFCFIENQFSIDGKFFDVTKHPLANELSNQGVFKPIETSIENLLNAQECIDFLEYSLAVTIYEANSNKEIEDVFNRINSNGKHLSAQEVRSAGVTSNFAELVRLLACEIRGDVSREIVPLSEMPEISIDSKSINLGYGVLAEDTFWCRQGIISNSDLRESADEQLLADIILSIALGKPFPARKENFDNYYGKGDTDKSDEIELAVTRYGTDNLKEDIKAILSQIKNAVNSVSLIDSGNDKNFLRRILSRDGGVSNPVKEPFYTLFMAFYDLIIQESKEPFDYQAIFNAVMGLMTKIEVSASITADKRTRNIGLTKGLIQNYFKLSTSTTRSSGSYAIDLENYLRRSKTEAPNYDFKQGLFSLNRSNRSFDNNCFEKICQNIAAIANLGKGKRGYIFLGISDKEKDTELIEALDKISAPRFFPFGIVGIEREAKIQTITLDQYILNISRKIRDSKLPEWLKTSVNTALTPITYHDHTVLMIEIQAGKEPVWYDNKLYIRDGHEKQPQELSGEKISAVYNLFQ
;
A
#
# COMPACT_ATOMS: atom_id res chain seq x y z
N MET A 1 -6.03 37.89 10.98
CA MET A 1 -7.37 37.94 10.35
C MET A 1 -8.34 37.22 11.27
N SER A 2 -9.53 37.77 11.51
CA SER A 2 -10.59 37.04 12.22
C SER A 2 -11.03 35.87 11.33
N ILE A 3 -10.85 34.65 11.82
CA ILE A 3 -11.33 33.45 11.14
C ILE A 3 -12.80 33.30 11.49
N THR A 4 -13.68 33.74 10.58
CA THR A 4 -15.14 33.69 10.80
C THR A 4 -15.75 32.53 10.01
N PRO A 5 -16.51 31.63 10.64
CA PRO A 5 -17.26 30.59 9.93
C PRO A 5 -18.21 31.21 8.90
N LYS A 6 -18.30 30.59 7.73
CA LYS A 6 -19.21 30.94 6.64
C LYS A 6 -20.09 29.75 6.30
N GLY A 7 -21.34 29.99 5.93
CA GLY A 7 -22.21 28.95 5.41
C GLY A 7 -21.84 28.59 3.97
N ILE A 8 -21.60 27.31 3.68
CA ILE A 8 -21.45 26.78 2.32
C ILE A 8 -22.47 25.66 2.13
N SER A 9 -23.25 25.71 1.05
CA SER A 9 -24.26 24.69 0.76
C SER A 9 -23.64 23.37 0.33
N ILE A 10 -24.36 22.28 0.55
CA ILE A 10 -23.98 20.95 0.06
C ILE A 10 -23.81 20.94 -1.47
N LEU A 11 -24.67 21.68 -2.19
CA LEU A 11 -24.57 21.87 -3.64
C LEU A 11 -23.18 22.37 -4.07
N GLU A 12 -22.69 23.43 -3.43
CA GLU A 12 -21.39 24.03 -3.76
C GLU A 12 -20.22 23.11 -3.35
N LEU A 13 -20.33 22.45 -2.20
CA LEU A 13 -19.32 21.50 -1.74
C LEU A 13 -19.20 20.28 -2.66
N TYR A 14 -20.31 19.79 -3.22
CA TYR A 14 -20.29 18.69 -4.18
C TYR A 14 -19.60 19.09 -5.49
N ARG A 15 -19.75 20.35 -5.93
CA ARG A 15 -18.99 20.88 -7.06
C ARG A 15 -17.48 20.85 -6.78
N LEU A 16 -17.03 21.39 -5.65
CA LEU A 16 -15.61 21.37 -5.26
C LEU A 16 -15.05 19.95 -5.18
N TYR A 17 -15.85 19.01 -4.70
CA TYR A 17 -15.51 17.59 -4.65
C TYR A 17 -15.29 16.99 -6.04
N ARG A 18 -16.20 17.24 -6.99
CA ARG A 18 -16.09 16.70 -8.36
C ARG A 18 -15.08 17.41 -9.25
N GLU A 19 -14.75 18.66 -8.94
CA GLU A 19 -13.64 19.39 -9.56
C GLU A 19 -12.26 18.99 -8.99
N ASN A 20 -12.21 18.06 -8.03
CA ASN A 20 -11.01 17.63 -7.33
C ASN A 20 -10.29 18.76 -6.56
N ASN A 21 -11.03 19.81 -6.17
CA ASN A 21 -10.49 20.94 -5.41
C ASN A 21 -10.42 20.66 -3.90
N LEU A 22 -11.14 19.65 -3.40
CA LEU A 22 -11.06 19.19 -2.02
C LEU A 22 -9.95 18.14 -1.88
N ILE A 23 -8.96 18.43 -1.05
CA ILE A 23 -7.71 17.68 -0.93
C ILE A 23 -7.58 17.06 0.46
N VAL A 24 -7.09 15.83 0.52
CA VAL A 24 -6.78 15.12 1.75
C VAL A 24 -5.28 14.85 1.81
N ASN A 25 -4.68 15.17 2.95
CA ASN A 25 -3.27 14.92 3.24
C ASN A 25 -3.13 13.68 4.13
N ARG A 26 -2.71 12.58 3.51
CA ARG A 26 -2.57 11.25 4.10
C ARG A 26 -1.47 11.13 5.14
N ARG A 27 -0.63 12.16 5.33
CA ARG A 27 0.40 12.14 6.37
C ARG A 27 -0.18 12.13 7.77
N TYR A 28 -1.34 12.78 7.94
CA TYR A 28 -1.99 12.94 9.25
C TYR A 28 -3.52 12.74 9.21
N GLN A 29 -4.15 12.79 8.03
CA GLN A 29 -5.57 12.43 7.88
C GLN A 29 -5.76 10.91 7.79
N ARG A 30 -6.82 10.44 8.44
CA ARG A 30 -7.21 9.03 8.42
C ARG A 30 -7.71 8.58 7.05
N LYS A 31 -7.87 7.27 6.91
CA LYS A 31 -8.77 6.69 5.90
C LYS A 31 -10.23 6.96 6.24
N LEU A 32 -11.13 6.75 5.28
CA LEU A 32 -12.56 6.71 5.55
C LEU A 32 -12.86 5.49 6.44
N VAL A 33 -13.43 5.71 7.63
CA VAL A 33 -13.64 4.65 8.65
C VAL A 33 -15.08 4.53 9.12
N TRP A 34 -15.94 5.50 8.77
CA TRP A 34 -17.35 5.48 9.16
C TRP A 34 -18.09 4.31 8.51
N ALA A 35 -18.73 3.50 9.36
CA ALA A 35 -19.66 2.46 8.93
C ALA A 35 -20.91 3.08 8.28
N LYS A 36 -21.66 2.27 7.52
CA LYS A 36 -22.91 2.71 6.87
C LYS A 36 -23.89 3.34 7.87
N THR A 37 -23.98 2.83 9.09
CA THR A 37 -24.85 3.35 10.15
C THR A 37 -24.47 4.76 10.60
N GLU A 38 -23.17 5.05 10.74
CA GLU A 38 -22.66 6.38 11.10
C GLU A 38 -22.91 7.38 9.96
N LYS A 39 -22.67 6.95 8.72
CA LYS A 39 -22.99 7.76 7.53
C LYS A 39 -24.49 8.09 7.48
N ALA A 40 -25.35 7.09 7.67
CA ALA A 40 -26.81 7.24 7.66
C ALA A 40 -27.29 8.25 8.73
N SER A 41 -26.77 8.16 9.96
CA SER A 41 -27.14 9.07 11.05
C SER A 41 -26.76 10.53 10.76
N LEU A 42 -25.66 10.79 10.05
CA LEU A 42 -25.33 12.13 9.59
C LEU A 42 -26.35 12.65 8.58
N ILE A 43 -26.72 11.84 7.58
CA ILE A 43 -27.68 12.28 6.55
C ILE A 43 -29.06 12.52 7.18
N GLU A 44 -29.50 11.67 8.10
CA GLU A 44 -30.72 11.89 8.88
C GLU A 44 -30.68 13.24 9.62
N SER A 45 -29.56 13.55 10.27
CA SER A 45 -29.39 14.84 10.96
C SER A 45 -29.50 16.04 10.01
N ILE A 46 -29.00 15.92 8.78
CA ILE A 46 -29.11 16.97 7.74
C ILE A 46 -30.56 17.14 7.29
N LEU A 47 -31.27 16.04 7.01
CA LEU A 47 -32.68 16.06 6.59
C LEU A 47 -33.59 16.64 7.69
N LEU A 48 -33.27 16.37 8.97
CA LEU A 48 -33.95 16.95 10.13
C LEU A 48 -33.51 18.38 10.47
N LYS A 49 -32.59 18.97 9.70
CA LYS A 49 -32.05 20.32 9.89
C LYS A 49 -31.36 20.52 11.24
N TYR A 50 -30.78 19.46 11.81
CA TYR A 50 -29.97 19.56 13.02
C TYR A 50 -28.62 20.22 12.73
N PRO A 51 -28.02 20.92 13.72
CA PRO A 51 -26.72 21.55 13.54
C PRO A 51 -25.62 20.49 13.40
N ILE A 52 -24.90 20.53 12.28
CA ILE A 52 -23.74 19.68 12.02
C ILE A 52 -22.45 20.41 12.48
N PRO A 53 -21.49 19.70 13.10
CA PRO A 53 -20.21 20.30 13.48
C PRO A 53 -19.49 20.95 12.31
N LEU A 54 -18.80 22.05 12.61
CA LEU A 54 -17.99 22.86 11.68
C LEU A 54 -17.11 21.99 10.78
N ILE A 55 -16.98 22.36 9.51
CA ILE A 55 -15.96 21.86 8.58
C ILE A 55 -14.80 22.86 8.55
N LEU A 56 -13.57 22.37 8.55
CA LEU A 56 -12.38 23.22 8.53
C LEU A 56 -11.51 22.89 7.31
N PHE A 57 -11.20 23.92 6.52
CA PHE A 57 -10.32 23.83 5.36
C PHE A 57 -9.06 24.68 5.52
N GLY A 58 -7.93 24.18 5.04
CA GLY A 58 -6.73 24.94 4.72
C GLY A 58 -6.76 25.31 3.23
N LYS A 59 -6.74 26.59 2.90
CA LYS A 59 -6.76 27.08 1.52
C LYS A 59 -5.34 27.35 1.03
N PHE A 60 -5.00 26.82 -0.14
CA PHE A 60 -3.75 27.12 -0.85
C PHE A 60 -4.00 27.21 -2.36
N LYS A 61 -3.04 27.75 -3.11
CA LYS A 61 -3.13 27.84 -4.58
C LYS A 61 -2.26 26.79 -5.25
N LYS A 62 -2.82 26.13 -6.26
CA LYS A 62 -2.09 25.20 -7.14
C LYS A 62 -2.47 25.51 -8.58
N ASP A 63 -1.48 25.78 -9.43
CA ASP A 63 -1.70 26.10 -10.86
C ASP A 63 -2.72 27.23 -11.09
N GLY A 64 -2.72 28.23 -10.20
CA GLY A 64 -3.65 29.36 -10.23
C GLY A 64 -5.07 29.08 -9.72
N LYS A 65 -5.39 27.83 -9.36
CA LYS A 65 -6.67 27.42 -8.76
C LYS A 65 -6.61 27.38 -7.24
N ASP A 66 -7.72 27.69 -6.61
CA ASP A 66 -7.89 27.55 -5.17
C ASP A 66 -8.15 26.08 -4.81
N MET A 67 -7.31 25.53 -3.96
CA MET A 67 -7.42 24.17 -3.41
C MET A 67 -7.74 24.25 -1.92
N TYR A 68 -8.50 23.28 -1.42
CA TYR A 68 -8.95 23.22 -0.04
C TYR A 68 -8.52 21.90 0.60
N GLU A 69 -7.46 21.95 1.41
CA GLU A 69 -7.03 20.84 2.25
C GLU A 69 -8.01 20.65 3.42
N ILE A 70 -8.54 19.44 3.57
CA ILE A 70 -9.49 19.13 4.64
C ILE A 70 -8.72 18.95 5.95
N ILE A 71 -8.97 19.82 6.92
CA ILE A 71 -8.40 19.74 8.28
C ILE A 71 -9.36 18.99 9.20
N ASP A 72 -10.65 19.30 9.14
CA ASP A 72 -11.70 18.56 9.84
C ASP A 72 -12.96 18.43 8.97
N GLY A 73 -13.69 17.33 9.16
CA GLY A 73 -14.94 17.06 8.47
C GLY A 73 -14.85 16.11 7.27
N MET A 74 -13.70 15.48 7.04
CA MET A 74 -13.49 14.54 5.92
C MET A 74 -14.57 13.43 5.86
N GLN A 75 -14.86 12.76 6.98
CA GLN A 75 -15.87 11.70 7.03
C GLN A 75 -17.28 12.24 6.75
N ARG A 76 -17.58 13.46 7.23
CA ARG A 76 -18.88 14.12 7.04
C ARG A 76 -19.12 14.45 5.57
N LEU A 77 -18.13 15.10 4.94
CA LEU A 77 -18.16 15.41 3.52
C LEU A 77 -18.29 14.14 2.67
N ASN A 78 -17.49 13.12 2.98
CA ASN A 78 -17.58 11.85 2.26
C ASN A 78 -18.97 11.20 2.39
N ALA A 79 -19.56 11.15 3.59
CA ALA A 79 -20.89 10.58 3.79
C ALA A 79 -21.96 11.32 2.95
N ILE A 80 -21.91 12.65 2.91
CA ILE A 80 -22.80 13.50 2.12
C ILE A 80 -22.69 13.17 0.62
N PHE A 81 -21.46 13.14 0.08
CA PHE A 81 -21.25 12.91 -1.35
C PHE A 81 -21.56 11.46 -1.75
N CYS A 82 -21.21 10.47 -0.92
CA CYS A 82 -21.60 9.07 -1.11
C CYS A 82 -23.13 8.90 -1.17
N PHE A 83 -23.90 9.69 -0.40
CA PHE A 83 -25.35 9.65 -0.44
C PHE A 83 -25.91 10.21 -1.75
N ILE A 84 -25.40 11.35 -2.23
CA ILE A 84 -25.75 11.93 -3.54
C ILE A 84 -25.50 10.94 -4.67
N GLU A 85 -24.42 10.16 -4.57
CA GLU A 85 -24.03 9.15 -5.55
C GLU A 85 -24.70 7.78 -5.36
N ASN A 86 -25.68 7.67 -4.46
CA ASN A 86 -26.42 6.43 -4.19
C ASN A 86 -25.57 5.23 -3.72
N GLN A 87 -24.45 5.48 -3.05
CA GLN A 87 -23.62 4.41 -2.50
C GLN A 87 -24.26 3.72 -1.27
N PHE A 88 -25.19 4.39 -0.59
CA PHE A 88 -25.96 3.83 0.51
C PHE A 88 -27.33 4.51 0.64
N SER A 89 -28.25 3.85 1.36
CA SER A 89 -29.58 4.38 1.70
C SER A 89 -29.74 4.68 3.18
N ILE A 90 -30.72 5.52 3.49
CA ILE A 90 -31.23 5.84 4.84
C ILE A 90 -32.66 5.33 4.89
N ASP A 91 -32.95 4.39 5.79
CA ASP A 91 -34.27 3.77 5.93
C ASP A 91 -34.91 3.30 4.60
N GLY A 92 -34.07 2.78 3.71
CA GLY A 92 -34.49 2.31 2.38
C GLY A 92 -34.63 3.41 1.32
N LYS A 93 -34.49 4.69 1.69
CA LYS A 93 -34.53 5.83 0.77
C LYS A 93 -33.15 6.23 0.23
N PHE A 94 -33.13 6.61 -1.04
CA PHE A 94 -31.95 7.05 -1.80
C PHE A 94 -32.12 8.48 -2.31
N PHE A 95 -31.00 9.13 -2.68
CA PHE A 95 -31.06 10.45 -3.29
C PHE A 95 -31.52 10.35 -4.75
N ASP A 96 -32.45 11.22 -5.16
CA ASP A 96 -32.83 11.35 -6.56
C ASP A 96 -31.78 12.18 -7.31
N VAL A 97 -30.85 11.48 -7.96
CA VAL A 97 -29.71 12.06 -8.70
C VAL A 97 -30.17 13.08 -9.74
N THR A 98 -31.38 12.91 -10.31
CA THR A 98 -31.91 13.84 -11.32
C THR A 98 -32.16 15.24 -10.77
N LYS A 99 -32.24 15.40 -9.43
CA LYS A 99 -32.44 16.68 -8.76
C LYS A 99 -31.16 17.47 -8.56
N HIS A 100 -30.00 16.89 -8.85
CA HIS A 100 -28.72 17.59 -8.84
C HIS A 100 -28.15 17.66 -10.27
N PRO A 101 -28.05 18.83 -10.92
CA PRO A 101 -27.62 18.95 -12.31
C PRO A 101 -26.27 18.29 -12.61
N LEU A 102 -25.24 18.61 -11.83
CA LEU A 102 -23.90 18.02 -11.98
C LEU A 102 -23.90 16.51 -11.71
N ALA A 103 -24.58 16.03 -10.66
CA ALA A 103 -24.62 14.59 -10.37
C ALA A 103 -25.32 13.81 -11.49
N ASN A 104 -26.42 14.34 -12.03
CA ASN A 104 -27.14 13.75 -13.16
C ASN A 104 -26.27 13.69 -14.44
N GLU A 105 -25.53 14.76 -14.72
CA GLU A 105 -24.58 14.77 -15.85
C GLU A 105 -23.49 13.71 -15.67
N LEU A 106 -22.86 13.66 -14.49
CA LEU A 106 -21.80 12.70 -14.20
C LEU A 106 -22.29 11.25 -14.21
N SER A 107 -23.53 10.98 -13.76
CA SER A 107 -24.12 9.64 -13.88
C SER A 107 -24.36 9.25 -15.33
N ASN A 108 -24.80 10.19 -16.17
CA ASN A 108 -25.00 9.93 -17.60
C ASN A 108 -23.68 9.69 -18.35
N GLN A 109 -22.59 10.31 -17.88
CA GLN A 109 -21.22 10.06 -18.36
C GLN A 109 -20.62 8.74 -17.82
N GLY A 110 -21.33 8.04 -16.92
CA GLY A 110 -20.88 6.77 -16.36
C GLY A 110 -19.82 6.90 -15.26
N VAL A 111 -19.60 8.09 -14.71
CA VAL A 111 -18.66 8.33 -13.59
C VAL A 111 -19.07 7.55 -12.34
N PHE A 112 -20.37 7.43 -12.11
CA PHE A 112 -20.97 6.53 -11.13
C PHE A 112 -22.32 6.04 -11.65
N LYS A 113 -22.83 4.95 -11.06
CA LYS A 113 -24.12 4.37 -11.45
C LYS A 113 -25.20 4.70 -10.41
N PRO A 114 -26.29 5.38 -10.80
CA PRO A 114 -27.42 5.57 -9.89
C PRO A 114 -28.08 4.22 -9.60
N ILE A 115 -28.69 4.09 -8.43
CA ILE A 115 -29.43 2.89 -8.07
C ILE A 115 -30.69 2.76 -8.92
N GLU A 116 -30.97 1.55 -9.41
CA GLU A 116 -32.25 1.23 -10.05
C GLU A 116 -33.25 0.83 -8.97
N THR A 117 -34.20 1.71 -8.66
CA THR A 117 -35.21 1.46 -7.62
C THR A 117 -36.54 2.16 -7.94
N SER A 118 -37.60 1.74 -7.24
CA SER A 118 -38.92 2.38 -7.31
C SER A 118 -38.86 3.83 -6.84
N ILE A 119 -39.69 4.70 -7.42
CA ILE A 119 -39.79 6.12 -7.04
C ILE A 119 -40.09 6.31 -5.54
N GLU A 120 -40.83 5.38 -4.93
CA GLU A 120 -41.16 5.38 -3.49
C GLU A 120 -39.93 5.21 -2.58
N ASN A 121 -38.83 4.65 -3.10
CA ASN A 121 -37.56 4.49 -2.41
C ASN A 121 -36.59 5.64 -2.71
N LEU A 122 -37.04 6.71 -3.38
CA LEU A 122 -36.28 7.94 -3.56
C LEU A 122 -36.78 9.02 -2.61
N LEU A 123 -35.88 9.90 -2.18
CA LEU A 123 -36.27 11.17 -1.58
C LEU A 123 -37.13 11.96 -2.56
N ASN A 124 -38.18 12.60 -2.06
CA ASN A 124 -39.00 13.46 -2.89
C ASN A 124 -38.23 14.73 -3.31
N ALA A 125 -38.78 15.47 -4.28
CA ALA A 125 -38.10 16.65 -4.82
C ALA A 125 -37.80 17.72 -3.76
N GLN A 126 -38.69 17.95 -2.80
CA GLN A 126 -38.48 18.93 -1.75
C GLN A 126 -37.41 18.46 -0.74
N GLU A 127 -37.43 17.19 -0.35
CA GLU A 127 -36.39 16.58 0.49
C GLU A 127 -35.00 16.71 -0.17
N CYS A 128 -34.91 16.49 -1.48
CA CYS A 128 -33.65 16.67 -2.22
C CYS A 128 -33.18 18.13 -2.24
N ILE A 129 -34.09 19.09 -2.47
CA ILE A 129 -33.76 20.52 -2.47
C ILE A 129 -33.30 20.96 -1.08
N ASP A 130 -34.07 20.63 -0.04
CA ASP A 130 -33.73 20.96 1.35
C ASP A 130 -32.38 20.38 1.76
N PHE A 131 -32.07 19.15 1.31
CA PHE A 131 -30.77 18.53 1.52
C PHE A 131 -29.64 19.31 0.81
N LEU A 132 -29.79 19.65 -0.48
CA LEU A 132 -28.75 20.34 -1.25
C LEU A 132 -28.49 21.78 -0.77
N GLU A 133 -29.54 22.45 -0.29
CA GLU A 133 -29.47 23.82 0.23
C GLU A 133 -28.97 23.90 1.68
N TYR A 134 -28.92 22.77 2.40
CA TYR A 134 -28.39 22.74 3.76
C TYR A 134 -27.00 23.37 3.81
N SER A 135 -26.86 24.40 4.65
CA SER A 135 -25.64 25.19 4.76
C SER A 135 -24.76 24.65 5.89
N LEU A 136 -23.63 24.05 5.52
CA LEU A 136 -22.62 23.63 6.48
C LEU A 136 -21.83 24.85 6.95
N ALA A 137 -21.59 24.94 8.26
CA ALA A 137 -20.66 25.90 8.80
C ALA A 137 -19.24 25.51 8.38
N VAL A 138 -18.60 26.31 7.55
CA VAL A 138 -17.24 26.10 7.05
C VAL A 138 -16.33 27.22 7.49
N THR A 139 -15.18 26.86 8.04
CA THR A 139 -14.10 27.79 8.33
C THR A 139 -12.98 27.54 7.33
N ILE A 140 -12.47 28.60 6.73
CA ILE A 140 -11.37 28.54 5.76
C ILE A 140 -10.18 29.26 6.37
N TYR A 141 -9.10 28.51 6.57
CA TYR A 141 -7.81 28.97 7.03
C TYR A 141 -6.91 29.24 5.83
N GLU A 142 -6.51 30.49 5.60
CA GLU A 142 -5.49 30.80 4.60
C GLU A 142 -4.12 30.53 5.20
N ALA A 143 -3.52 29.40 4.82
CA ALA A 143 -2.20 29.03 5.30
C ALA A 143 -1.11 29.60 4.40
N ASN A 144 -0.03 30.07 5.01
CA ASN A 144 1.16 30.52 4.29
C ASN A 144 2.12 29.35 3.99
N SER A 145 1.92 28.21 4.65
CA SER A 145 2.69 26.98 4.44
C SER A 145 1.92 25.72 4.85
N ASN A 146 2.30 24.57 4.31
CA ASN A 146 1.72 23.27 4.69
C ASN A 146 1.93 22.93 6.18
N LYS A 147 3.04 23.38 6.77
CA LYS A 147 3.35 23.16 8.19
C LYS A 147 2.33 23.83 9.11
N GLU A 148 1.82 24.99 8.70
CA GLU A 148 0.81 25.74 9.43
C GLU A 148 -0.54 25.01 9.45
N ILE A 149 -0.91 24.37 8.33
CA ILE A 149 -2.11 23.53 8.22
C ILE A 149 -2.00 22.32 9.17
N GLU A 150 -0.83 21.67 9.18
CA GLU A 150 -0.54 20.52 10.04
C GLU A 150 -0.62 20.88 11.53
N ASP A 151 -0.07 22.03 11.93
CA ASP A 151 -0.17 22.50 13.33
C ASP A 151 -1.61 22.77 13.77
N VAL A 152 -2.44 23.36 12.89
CA VAL A 152 -3.87 23.58 13.15
C VAL A 152 -4.61 22.24 13.27
N PHE A 153 -4.32 21.29 12.37
CA PHE A 153 -4.87 19.94 12.44
C PHE A 153 -4.59 19.29 13.79
N ASN A 154 -3.34 19.34 14.24
CA ASN A 154 -2.89 18.73 15.49
C ASN A 154 -3.62 19.30 16.70
N ARG A 155 -3.77 20.63 16.77
CA ARG A 155 -4.41 21.32 17.90
C ARG A 155 -5.90 21.02 18.03
N ILE A 156 -6.60 20.83 16.91
CA ILE A 156 -8.04 20.58 16.90
C ILE A 156 -8.32 19.12 17.25
N ASN A 157 -7.59 18.20 16.64
CA ASN A 157 -7.84 16.77 16.78
C ASN A 157 -7.24 16.13 18.03
N SER A 158 -6.34 16.83 18.75
CA SER A 158 -5.81 16.36 20.04
C SER A 158 -6.76 16.58 21.23
N ASN A 159 -7.65 17.57 21.16
CA ASN A 159 -8.51 17.96 22.28
C ASN A 159 -9.91 17.31 22.25
N GLY A 160 -10.42 16.92 21.08
CA GLY A 160 -11.64 16.12 20.94
C GLY A 160 -11.27 14.67 20.71
N LYS A 161 -11.73 13.74 21.56
CA LYS A 161 -11.45 12.28 21.50
C LYS A 161 -11.91 11.61 20.19
N HIS A 162 -11.28 11.94 19.08
CA HIS A 162 -11.50 11.30 17.80
C HIS A 162 -10.30 10.48 17.37
N LEU A 163 -9.05 10.92 17.62
CA LEU A 163 -7.82 10.22 17.26
C LEU A 163 -7.46 9.06 18.20
N SER A 164 -6.91 7.96 17.66
CA SER A 164 -6.32 6.88 18.44
C SER A 164 -5.04 7.36 19.11
N ALA A 165 -4.57 6.65 20.15
CA ALA A 165 -3.33 7.04 20.81
C ALA A 165 -2.13 7.07 19.84
N GLN A 166 -2.09 6.18 18.86
CA GLN A 166 -1.02 6.13 17.87
C GLN A 166 -1.11 7.29 16.88
N GLU A 167 -2.31 7.66 16.45
CA GLU A 167 -2.49 8.79 15.53
C GLU A 167 -2.20 10.12 16.22
N VAL A 168 -2.61 10.26 17.48
CA VAL A 168 -2.22 11.41 18.31
C VAL A 168 -0.70 11.52 18.37
N ARG A 169 0.03 10.41 18.48
CA ARG A 169 1.50 10.42 18.46
C ARG A 169 2.07 10.89 17.13
N SER A 170 1.64 10.27 16.02
CA SER A 170 2.18 10.57 14.70
C SER A 170 1.83 11.98 14.19
N ALA A 171 0.72 12.56 14.65
CA ALA A 171 0.25 13.86 14.20
C ALA A 171 1.27 14.99 14.52
N GLY A 172 1.83 15.64 13.51
CA GLY A 172 2.82 16.72 13.66
C GLY A 172 4.26 16.27 13.91
N VAL A 173 4.52 14.96 13.97
CA VAL A 173 5.86 14.44 14.23
C VAL A 173 6.53 14.12 12.90
N THR A 174 7.54 14.93 12.54
CA THR A 174 8.31 14.77 11.29
C THR A 174 9.65 14.05 11.49
N SER A 175 9.80 13.33 12.59
CA SER A 175 11.01 12.54 12.92
C SER A 175 11.20 11.40 11.92
N ASN A 176 12.45 10.97 11.65
CA ASN A 176 12.70 9.83 10.76
C ASN A 176 12.04 8.55 11.27
N PHE A 177 11.97 8.37 12.59
CA PHE A 177 11.30 7.24 13.23
C PHE A 177 9.80 7.19 12.90
N ALA A 178 9.06 8.28 13.17
CA ALA A 178 7.63 8.36 12.89
C ALA A 178 7.33 8.18 11.39
N GLU A 179 8.16 8.77 10.53
CA GLU A 179 8.03 8.63 9.08
C GLU A 179 8.29 7.19 8.62
N LEU A 180 9.31 6.51 9.17
CA LEU A 180 9.59 5.10 8.90
C LEU A 180 8.43 4.21 9.30
N VAL A 181 7.84 4.40 10.49
CA VAL A 181 6.64 3.68 10.95
C VAL A 181 5.50 3.83 9.95
N ARG A 182 5.22 5.08 9.55
CA ARG A 182 4.14 5.43 8.61
C ARG A 182 4.35 4.77 7.24
N LEU A 183 5.54 4.92 6.67
CA LEU A 183 5.87 4.38 5.35
C LEU A 183 5.81 2.84 5.33
N LEU A 184 6.36 2.17 6.35
CA LEU A 184 6.26 0.71 6.47
C LEU A 184 4.80 0.26 6.61
N ALA A 185 4.00 0.95 7.44
CA ALA A 185 2.59 0.60 7.59
C ALA A 185 1.82 0.71 6.28
N CYS A 186 2.02 1.80 5.53
CA CYS A 186 1.44 1.98 4.19
C CYS A 186 1.87 0.87 3.22
N GLU A 187 3.17 0.57 3.14
CA GLU A 187 3.70 -0.46 2.25
C GLU A 187 3.20 -1.86 2.59
N ILE A 188 3.11 -2.23 3.87
CA ILE A 188 2.66 -3.55 4.31
C ILE A 188 1.15 -3.71 4.14
N ARG A 189 0.38 -2.63 4.32
CA ARG A 189 -1.06 -2.60 4.00
C ARG A 189 -1.31 -2.76 2.50
N GLY A 190 -0.34 -2.40 1.65
CA GLY A 190 -0.55 -2.25 0.21
C GLY A 190 -1.24 -0.93 -0.16
N ASP A 191 -1.20 0.06 0.73
CA ASP A 191 -1.74 1.39 0.52
C ASP A 191 -0.71 2.25 -0.21
N VAL A 192 -0.71 2.12 -1.54
CA VAL A 192 0.23 2.80 -2.43
C VAL A 192 -0.26 4.17 -2.90
N SER A 193 -1.24 4.76 -2.23
CA SER A 193 -1.81 6.06 -2.58
C SER A 193 -0.81 7.21 -2.45
N ARG A 194 -1.00 8.27 -3.23
CA ARG A 194 -0.21 9.50 -3.12
C ARG A 194 -0.45 10.14 -1.75
N GLU A 195 0.54 10.87 -1.22
CA GLU A 195 0.36 11.56 0.08
C GLU A 195 -0.75 12.60 0.06
N ILE A 196 -0.92 13.26 -1.09
CA ILE A 196 -1.95 14.26 -1.32
C ILE A 196 -2.87 13.71 -2.40
N VAL A 197 -4.14 13.53 -2.03
CA VAL A 197 -5.17 12.95 -2.90
C VAL A 197 -6.43 13.80 -2.88
N PRO A 198 -7.15 13.93 -4.00
CA PRO A 198 -8.51 14.44 -4.00
C PRO A 198 -9.42 13.61 -3.09
N LEU A 199 -10.38 14.25 -2.42
CA LEU A 199 -11.38 13.55 -1.62
C LEU A 199 -12.20 12.54 -2.47
N SER A 200 -12.39 12.81 -3.76
CA SER A 200 -13.06 11.92 -4.72
C SER A 200 -12.34 10.59 -4.95
N GLU A 201 -11.02 10.56 -4.77
CA GLU A 201 -10.19 9.35 -4.89
C GLU A 201 -10.08 8.61 -3.53
N MET A 202 -10.45 9.24 -2.41
CA MET A 202 -10.33 8.66 -1.07
C MET A 202 -11.10 7.32 -0.89
N PRO A 203 -12.31 7.12 -1.45
CA PRO A 203 -13.01 5.84 -1.36
C PRO A 203 -12.21 4.68 -1.97
N GLU A 204 -11.48 4.90 -3.07
CA GLU A 204 -10.71 3.86 -3.77
C GLU A 204 -9.47 3.41 -3.00
N ILE A 205 -8.91 4.28 -2.14
CA ILE A 205 -7.69 4.01 -1.37
C ILE A 205 -7.96 3.72 0.13
N SER A 206 -9.22 3.88 0.53
CA SER A 206 -9.67 3.64 1.90
C SER A 206 -10.06 2.18 2.09
N ILE A 207 -9.91 1.73 3.33
CA ILE A 207 -10.11 0.35 3.71
C ILE A 207 -11.60 0.14 3.98
N ASP A 208 -12.34 -0.40 3.01
CA ASP A 208 -13.77 -0.68 3.22
C ASP A 208 -14.01 -2.09 3.78
N SER A 209 -15.03 -2.20 4.61
CA SER A 209 -15.55 -3.47 5.11
C SER A 209 -16.72 -3.91 4.21
N LYS A 210 -16.41 -4.73 3.20
CA LYS A 210 -17.34 -5.63 2.50
C LYS A 210 -18.45 -5.09 1.59
N SER A 211 -18.60 -3.80 1.28
CA SER A 211 -19.82 -3.40 0.53
C SER A 211 -19.73 -2.36 -0.59
N ILE A 212 -18.57 -2.10 -1.20
CA ILE A 212 -18.54 -1.29 -2.43
C ILE A 212 -17.76 -2.04 -3.52
N ASN A 213 -18.51 -2.47 -4.53
CA ASN A 213 -18.10 -3.28 -5.67
C ASN A 213 -17.35 -2.41 -6.70
N LEU A 214 -16.25 -1.77 -6.29
CA LEU A 214 -15.37 -0.97 -7.16
C LEU A 214 -13.92 -1.50 -7.21
N GLY A 215 -13.63 -2.65 -6.60
CA GLY A 215 -12.49 -3.50 -6.99
C GLY A 215 -11.07 -3.02 -6.66
N TYR A 216 -10.86 -1.88 -5.99
CA TYR A 216 -9.51 -1.34 -5.78
C TYR A 216 -9.16 -0.82 -4.36
N GLY A 217 -10.08 -0.86 -3.39
CA GLY A 217 -9.77 -0.62 -1.98
C GLY A 217 -8.95 -1.74 -1.36
N VAL A 218 -7.93 -1.41 -0.56
CA VAL A 218 -7.29 -2.39 0.34
C VAL A 218 -8.33 -2.79 1.38
N LEU A 219 -9.01 -3.92 1.25
CA LEU A 219 -9.96 -4.36 2.28
C LEU A 219 -9.22 -4.67 3.58
N ALA A 220 -9.81 -4.31 4.72
CA ALA A 220 -9.16 -4.48 6.04
C ALA A 220 -8.76 -5.93 6.21
N GLU A 221 -9.70 -6.82 5.86
CA GLU A 221 -9.61 -8.27 5.97
C GLU A 221 -8.56 -8.90 5.03
N ASP A 222 -8.14 -8.19 4.00
CA ASP A 222 -7.13 -8.67 3.05
C ASP A 222 -5.71 -8.18 3.39
N THR A 223 -5.58 -7.20 4.30
CA THR A 223 -4.27 -6.84 4.84
C THR A 223 -3.65 -8.05 5.54
N PHE A 224 -2.32 -8.22 5.42
CA PHE A 224 -1.60 -9.30 6.09
C PHE A 224 -1.97 -9.40 7.58
N TRP A 225 -2.07 -8.26 8.25
CA TRP A 225 -2.39 -8.17 9.68
C TRP A 225 -3.74 -8.79 10.04
N CYS A 226 -4.82 -8.40 9.36
CA CYS A 226 -6.15 -8.91 9.65
C CYS A 226 -6.40 -10.28 9.03
N ARG A 227 -5.89 -10.54 7.82
CA ARG A 227 -6.02 -11.83 7.13
C ARG A 227 -5.44 -12.95 7.98
N GLN A 228 -4.31 -12.71 8.65
CA GLN A 228 -3.65 -13.67 9.52
C GLN A 228 -4.12 -13.62 10.98
N GLY A 229 -5.02 -12.69 11.33
CA GLY A 229 -5.57 -12.52 12.67
C GLY A 229 -4.55 -12.01 13.69
N ILE A 230 -3.51 -11.29 13.24
CA ILE A 230 -2.52 -10.63 14.10
C ILE A 230 -3.18 -9.46 14.84
N ILE A 231 -3.99 -8.66 14.14
CA ILE A 231 -4.85 -7.61 14.67
C ILE A 231 -6.27 -7.77 14.12
N SER A 232 -7.27 -7.15 14.74
CA SER A 232 -8.64 -7.10 14.23
C SER A 232 -8.88 -5.93 13.27
N ASN A 233 -10.00 -5.96 12.52
CA ASN A 233 -10.40 -4.82 11.69
C ASN A 233 -10.65 -3.54 12.50
N SER A 234 -11.09 -3.65 13.76
CA SER A 234 -11.20 -2.50 14.66
C SER A 234 -9.82 -1.98 15.07
N ASP A 235 -8.88 -2.86 15.42
CA ASP A 235 -7.51 -2.48 15.74
C ASP A 235 -6.84 -1.73 14.58
N LEU A 236 -7.01 -2.22 13.35
CA LEU A 236 -6.44 -1.59 12.16
C LEU A 236 -7.01 -0.18 11.92
N ARG A 237 -8.30 0.05 12.24
CA ARG A 237 -8.94 1.38 12.17
C ARG A 237 -8.41 2.35 13.21
N GLU A 238 -7.79 1.85 14.28
CA GLU A 238 -7.15 2.63 15.33
C GLU A 238 -5.61 2.72 15.16
N SER A 239 -5.08 2.36 13.99
CA SER A 239 -3.64 2.36 13.69
C SER A 239 -2.80 1.47 14.60
N ALA A 240 -3.37 0.34 15.07
CA ALA A 240 -2.65 -0.60 15.92
C ALA A 240 -1.49 -1.32 15.20
N ASP A 241 -1.53 -1.41 13.88
CA ASP A 241 -0.42 -1.91 13.08
C ASP A 241 0.76 -0.93 13.02
N GLU A 242 0.52 0.37 12.95
CA GLU A 242 1.57 1.39 13.13
C GLU A 242 2.18 1.29 14.52
N GLN A 243 1.36 1.06 15.55
CA GLN A 243 1.87 0.87 16.90
C GLN A 243 2.70 -0.43 17.04
N LEU A 244 2.28 -1.53 16.39
CA LEU A 244 3.04 -2.78 16.35
C LEU A 244 4.36 -2.61 15.57
N LEU A 245 4.36 -1.84 14.49
CA LEU A 245 5.59 -1.53 13.75
C LEU A 245 6.51 -0.62 14.56
N ALA A 246 5.97 0.39 15.25
CA ALA A 246 6.73 1.20 16.19
C ALA A 246 7.38 0.34 17.28
N ASP A 247 6.66 -0.65 17.82
CA ASP A 247 7.20 -1.61 18.79
C ASP A 247 8.40 -2.40 18.23
N ILE A 248 8.27 -2.94 17.02
CA ILE A 248 9.32 -3.67 16.30
C ILE A 248 10.53 -2.75 16.03
N ILE A 249 10.30 -1.56 15.47
CA ILE A 249 11.34 -0.59 15.12
C ILE A 249 12.09 -0.14 16.37
N LEU A 250 11.39 0.20 17.46
CA LEU A 250 12.01 0.55 18.75
C LEU A 250 12.83 -0.62 19.28
N SER A 251 12.32 -1.84 19.20
CA SER A 251 13.02 -3.03 19.70
C SER A 251 14.34 -3.29 18.96
N ILE A 252 14.32 -3.14 17.63
CA ILE A 252 15.50 -3.35 16.77
C ILE A 252 16.49 -2.20 16.92
N ALA A 253 16.04 -0.95 16.74
CA ALA A 253 16.92 0.21 16.75
C ALA A 253 17.61 0.41 18.10
N LEU A 254 16.91 0.16 19.22
CA LEU A 254 17.48 0.23 20.56
C LEU A 254 18.29 -1.01 20.95
N GLY A 255 18.29 -2.06 20.12
CA GLY A 255 19.01 -3.31 20.35
C GLY A 255 18.49 -4.14 21.53
N LYS A 256 17.26 -3.91 21.98
CA LYS A 256 16.63 -4.62 23.10
C LYS A 256 15.10 -4.58 22.99
N PRO A 257 14.38 -5.60 23.49
CA PRO A 257 12.92 -5.61 23.42
C PRO A 257 12.28 -4.37 24.05
N PHE A 258 11.46 -3.67 23.29
CA PHE A 258 10.76 -2.47 23.76
C PHE A 258 9.63 -2.86 24.74
N PRO A 259 9.48 -2.17 25.88
CA PRO A 259 8.34 -2.36 26.77
C PRO A 259 7.11 -1.61 26.23
N ALA A 260 6.29 -2.28 25.41
CA ALA A 260 5.14 -1.71 24.71
C ALA A 260 4.00 -1.24 25.65
N ARG A 261 4.16 -0.06 26.25
CA ARG A 261 3.16 0.65 27.06
C ARG A 261 2.89 2.03 26.47
N LYS A 262 1.67 2.53 26.68
CA LYS A 262 1.24 3.83 26.15
C LYS A 262 2.25 4.95 26.46
N GLU A 263 2.61 5.10 27.73
CA GLU A 263 3.56 6.12 28.21
C GLU A 263 4.93 6.01 27.52
N ASN A 264 5.43 4.79 27.30
CA ASN A 264 6.71 4.58 26.65
C ASN A 264 6.66 4.99 25.18
N PHE A 265 5.58 4.67 24.47
CA PHE A 265 5.41 5.18 23.10
C PHE A 265 5.32 6.71 23.11
N ASP A 266 4.53 7.31 24.00
CA ASP A 266 4.38 8.76 24.08
C ASP A 266 5.76 9.45 24.26
N ASN A 267 6.63 8.90 25.12
CA ASN A 267 8.00 9.37 25.34
C ASN A 267 8.86 9.37 24.05
N TYR A 268 8.84 8.29 23.28
CA TYR A 268 9.66 8.17 22.04
C TYR A 268 9.10 8.98 20.86
N TYR A 269 7.85 9.43 20.94
CA TYR A 269 7.26 10.40 20.00
C TYR A 269 7.37 11.87 20.48
N GLY A 270 8.06 12.12 21.60
CA GLY A 270 8.23 13.47 22.17
C GLY A 270 6.95 14.06 22.78
N LYS A 271 5.98 13.21 23.16
CA LYS A 271 4.68 13.62 23.73
C LYS A 271 4.42 13.12 25.15
N GLY A 272 5.36 12.37 25.71
CA GLY A 272 5.27 11.85 27.08
C GLY A 272 6.01 12.72 28.09
N ASP A 273 5.98 12.30 29.37
CA ASP A 273 6.61 13.02 30.47
C ASP A 273 8.14 13.07 30.36
N THR A 274 8.74 12.13 29.61
CA THR A 274 10.18 12.08 29.34
C THR A 274 10.40 12.04 27.84
N ASP A 275 10.96 13.11 27.28
CA ASP A 275 11.28 13.13 25.84
C ASP A 275 12.45 12.18 25.54
N LYS A 276 12.19 11.20 24.67
CA LYS A 276 13.16 10.22 24.15
C LYS A 276 13.24 10.23 22.63
N SER A 277 12.67 11.26 21.98
CA SER A 277 12.69 11.39 20.52
C SER A 277 14.11 11.43 19.97
N ASP A 278 15.01 12.19 20.59
CA ASP A 278 16.44 12.23 20.19
C ASP A 278 17.15 10.87 20.35
N GLU A 279 16.80 10.09 21.39
CA GLU A 279 17.37 8.77 21.64
C GLU A 279 17.06 7.81 20.48
N ILE A 280 15.81 7.77 20.04
CA ILE A 280 15.40 6.92 18.91
C ILE A 280 15.90 7.46 17.57
N GLU A 281 15.95 8.78 17.37
CA GLU A 281 16.51 9.36 16.14
C GLU A 281 17.99 8.99 15.97
N LEU A 282 18.77 9.07 17.04
CA LEU A 282 20.18 8.63 17.01
C LEU A 282 20.30 7.13 16.76
N ALA A 283 19.42 6.31 17.35
CA ALA A 283 19.42 4.86 17.18
C ALA A 283 19.06 4.44 15.75
N VAL A 284 17.99 5.02 15.17
CA VAL A 284 17.57 4.79 13.78
C VAL A 284 18.67 5.25 12.83
N THR A 285 19.24 6.44 13.04
CA THR A 285 20.35 6.95 12.23
C THR A 285 21.57 6.03 12.27
N ARG A 286 21.92 5.50 13.46
CA ARG A 286 23.05 4.59 13.65
C ARG A 286 22.84 3.25 12.96
N TYR A 287 21.62 2.73 12.98
CA TYR A 287 21.27 1.50 12.25
C TYR A 287 21.25 1.73 10.73
N GLY A 288 20.83 2.93 10.32
CA GLY A 288 20.52 3.31 8.95
C GLY A 288 19.04 3.08 8.66
N THR A 289 18.30 4.15 8.36
CA THR A 289 16.84 4.10 8.13
C THR A 289 16.45 3.10 7.04
N ASP A 290 17.19 3.10 5.92
CA ASP A 290 16.93 2.17 4.82
C ASP A 290 17.26 0.73 5.22
N ASN A 291 18.38 0.49 5.92
CA ASN A 291 18.70 -0.86 6.42
C ASN A 291 17.61 -1.40 7.35
N LEU A 292 17.13 -0.56 8.26
CA LEU A 292 16.09 -0.93 9.22
C LEU A 292 14.77 -1.26 8.50
N LYS A 293 14.41 -0.46 7.50
CA LYS A 293 13.26 -0.70 6.64
C LYS A 293 13.37 -2.03 5.92
N GLU A 294 14.50 -2.27 5.27
CA GLU A 294 14.74 -3.47 4.45
C GLU A 294 14.80 -4.73 5.31
N ASP A 295 15.43 -4.69 6.50
CA ASP A 295 15.46 -5.82 7.42
C ASP A 295 14.05 -6.18 7.93
N ILE A 296 13.23 -5.19 8.30
CA ILE A 296 11.85 -5.44 8.74
C ILE A 296 11.03 -6.08 7.61
N LYS A 297 11.13 -5.55 6.39
CA LYS A 297 10.44 -6.11 5.22
C LYS A 297 10.92 -7.52 4.89
N ALA A 298 12.22 -7.78 5.00
CA ALA A 298 12.79 -9.10 4.79
C ALA A 298 12.20 -10.12 5.77
N ILE A 299 12.13 -9.79 7.06
CA ILE A 299 11.51 -10.70 8.06
C ILE A 299 10.03 -10.92 7.79
N LEU A 300 9.25 -9.86 7.52
CA LEU A 300 7.83 -10.01 7.20
C LEU A 300 7.61 -10.89 5.97
N SER A 301 8.43 -10.71 4.94
CA SER A 301 8.38 -11.52 3.72
C SER A 301 8.70 -12.98 3.98
N GLN A 302 9.72 -13.29 4.79
CA GLN A 302 10.02 -14.65 5.19
C GLN A 302 8.86 -15.30 5.95
N ILE A 303 8.21 -14.56 6.85
CA ILE A 303 7.02 -15.05 7.56
C ILE A 303 5.85 -15.27 6.59
N LYS A 304 5.58 -14.33 5.68
CA LYS A 304 4.55 -14.47 4.63
C LYS A 304 4.81 -15.73 3.79
N ASN A 305 6.03 -15.90 3.28
CA ASN A 305 6.44 -17.05 2.49
C ASN A 305 6.23 -18.35 3.27
N ALA A 306 6.67 -18.41 4.53
CA ALA A 306 6.46 -19.57 5.37
C ALA A 306 4.96 -19.92 5.49
N VAL A 307 4.10 -18.93 5.78
CA VAL A 307 2.64 -19.13 5.89
C VAL A 307 2.08 -19.71 4.60
N ASN A 308 2.46 -19.12 3.46
CA ASN A 308 1.98 -19.53 2.16
C ASN A 308 2.42 -20.97 1.83
N SER A 309 3.70 -21.28 2.00
CA SER A 309 4.24 -22.62 1.73
C SER A 309 3.54 -23.71 2.55
N VAL A 310 3.22 -23.45 3.82
CA VAL A 310 2.52 -24.42 4.67
C VAL A 310 1.02 -24.48 4.38
N SER A 311 0.38 -23.36 4.07
CA SER A 311 -1.05 -23.34 3.73
C SER A 311 -1.39 -24.10 2.44
N LEU A 312 -0.45 -24.18 1.49
CA LEU A 312 -0.58 -24.99 0.27
C LEU A 312 -0.60 -26.49 0.58
N ILE A 313 0.03 -26.90 1.69
CA ILE A 313 0.05 -28.29 2.16
C ILE A 313 -1.21 -28.59 2.99
N ASP A 314 -1.63 -27.66 3.84
CA ASP A 314 -2.73 -27.84 4.81
C ASP A 314 -4.04 -27.19 4.35
N SER A 315 -4.88 -27.95 3.64
CA SER A 315 -6.28 -27.60 3.27
C SER A 315 -6.52 -26.38 2.36
N GLY A 316 -5.46 -25.70 1.90
CA GLY A 316 -5.54 -24.64 0.89
C GLY A 316 -6.12 -23.30 1.36
N ASN A 317 -6.28 -23.09 2.68
CA ASN A 317 -6.77 -21.83 3.25
C ASN A 317 -5.78 -21.22 4.25
N ASP A 318 -5.10 -20.17 3.81
CA ASP A 318 -4.15 -19.37 4.58
C ASP A 318 -4.83 -18.36 5.53
N LYS A 319 -6.15 -18.13 5.40
CA LYS A 319 -6.87 -17.17 6.25
C LYS A 319 -6.83 -17.62 7.71
N ASN A 320 -6.43 -16.69 8.58
CA ASN A 320 -6.22 -16.89 10.01
C ASN A 320 -5.20 -17.98 10.35
N PHE A 321 -4.29 -18.31 9.44
CA PHE A 321 -3.29 -19.36 9.67
C PHE A 321 -2.44 -19.04 10.91
N LEU A 322 -1.82 -17.85 10.98
CA LEU A 322 -1.00 -17.48 12.15
C LEU A 322 -1.83 -17.44 13.44
N ARG A 323 -3.05 -16.90 13.42
CA ARG A 323 -3.93 -16.94 14.59
C ARG A 323 -4.22 -18.38 15.04
N ARG A 324 -4.49 -19.30 14.11
CA ARG A 324 -4.73 -20.72 14.43
C ARG A 324 -3.49 -21.36 15.07
N ILE A 325 -2.32 -21.14 14.50
CA ILE A 325 -1.06 -21.73 14.97
C ILE A 325 -0.61 -21.13 16.30
N LEU A 326 -0.69 -19.81 16.46
CA LEU A 326 -0.10 -19.12 17.61
C LEU A 326 -1.04 -19.03 18.83
N SER A 327 -2.36 -19.18 18.64
CA SER A 327 -3.35 -19.12 19.72
C SER A 327 -3.31 -20.34 20.65
N ARG A 328 -4.02 -20.24 21.78
CA ARG A 328 -3.99 -21.22 22.88
C ARG A 328 -4.46 -22.63 22.47
N ASP A 329 -5.58 -22.70 21.73
CA ASP A 329 -6.28 -23.95 21.36
C ASP A 329 -6.87 -23.89 19.93
N GLY A 330 -6.33 -23.06 19.03
CA GLY A 330 -6.95 -22.76 17.73
C GLY A 330 -8.13 -21.79 17.80
N GLY A 331 -8.31 -21.12 18.95
CA GLY A 331 -9.40 -20.18 19.21
C GLY A 331 -9.43 -18.99 18.26
N VAL A 332 -10.59 -18.75 17.65
CA VAL A 332 -10.78 -17.83 16.51
C VAL A 332 -11.05 -16.37 16.93
N SER A 333 -11.26 -16.05 18.22
CA SER A 333 -11.78 -14.70 18.57
C SER A 333 -10.70 -13.63 18.75
N ASN A 334 -9.56 -13.95 19.36
CA ASN A 334 -8.63 -12.90 19.83
C ASN A 334 -7.42 -12.71 18.89
N PRO A 335 -7.01 -11.46 18.63
CA PRO A 335 -5.79 -11.18 17.89
C PRO A 335 -4.51 -11.69 18.59
N VAL A 336 -3.52 -12.13 17.81
CA VAL A 336 -2.27 -12.73 18.31
C VAL A 336 -1.06 -11.78 18.26
N LYS A 337 -1.24 -10.51 18.67
CA LYS A 337 -0.20 -9.46 18.63
C LYS A 337 1.12 -9.88 19.31
N GLU A 338 1.08 -10.31 20.57
CA GLU A 338 2.30 -10.64 21.33
C GLU A 338 2.99 -11.94 20.85
N PRO A 339 2.26 -13.04 20.57
CA PRO A 339 2.86 -14.21 19.92
C PRO A 339 3.50 -13.86 18.56
N PHE A 340 2.85 -13.02 17.75
CA PHE A 340 3.41 -12.57 16.48
C PHE A 340 4.68 -11.74 16.67
N TYR A 341 4.69 -10.75 17.57
CA TYR A 341 5.89 -9.96 17.89
C TYR A 341 7.04 -10.87 18.31
N THR A 342 6.77 -11.85 19.15
CA THR A 342 7.79 -12.78 19.64
C THR A 342 8.36 -13.65 18.51
N LEU A 343 7.49 -14.17 17.64
CA LEU A 343 7.89 -14.92 16.44
C LEU A 343 8.72 -14.04 15.50
N PHE A 344 8.29 -12.80 15.27
CA PHE A 344 8.99 -11.83 14.44
C PHE A 344 10.41 -11.57 14.94
N MET A 345 10.56 -11.26 16.24
CA MET A 345 11.86 -10.99 16.83
C MET A 345 12.78 -12.23 16.83
N ALA A 346 12.22 -13.44 16.98
CA ALA A 346 12.99 -14.68 16.85
C ALA A 346 13.50 -14.90 15.42
N PHE A 347 12.68 -14.60 14.41
CA PHE A 347 13.11 -14.60 13.00
C PHE A 347 14.17 -13.53 12.75
N TYR A 348 14.01 -12.32 13.30
CA TYR A 348 14.99 -11.23 13.20
C TYR A 348 16.36 -11.66 13.74
N ASP A 349 16.39 -12.24 14.95
CA ASP A 349 17.63 -12.75 15.54
C ASP A 349 18.30 -13.81 14.66
N LEU A 350 17.54 -14.79 14.16
CA LEU A 350 18.10 -15.88 13.36
C LEU A 350 18.58 -15.38 11.99
N ILE A 351 17.79 -14.55 11.32
CA ILE A 351 18.05 -14.15 9.94
C ILE A 351 19.05 -13.00 9.85
N ILE A 352 18.87 -11.95 10.66
CA ILE A 352 19.68 -10.73 10.59
C ILE A 352 20.91 -10.83 11.48
N GLN A 353 20.75 -11.24 12.74
CA GLN A 353 21.87 -11.26 13.71
C GLN A 353 22.76 -12.49 13.54
N GLU A 354 22.19 -13.66 13.23
CA GLU A 354 22.93 -14.92 13.07
C GLU A 354 23.19 -15.33 11.62
N SER A 355 22.74 -14.53 10.64
CA SER A 355 22.89 -14.82 9.20
C SER A 355 22.38 -16.20 8.80
N LYS A 356 21.21 -16.60 9.31
CA LYS A 356 20.58 -17.89 8.98
C LYS A 356 19.39 -17.73 8.03
N GLU A 357 19.02 -18.82 7.38
CA GLU A 357 17.80 -18.93 6.57
C GLU A 357 16.98 -20.15 6.99
N PRO A 358 15.64 -20.04 6.99
CA PRO A 358 14.77 -21.19 7.28
C PRO A 358 14.88 -22.23 6.16
N PHE A 359 14.91 -23.51 6.50
CA PHE A 359 14.91 -24.61 5.52
C PHE A 359 13.72 -25.56 5.63
N ASP A 360 12.92 -25.46 6.70
CA ASP A 360 11.73 -26.28 6.91
C ASP A 360 10.60 -25.47 7.58
N TYR A 361 9.73 -24.87 6.76
CA TYR A 361 8.61 -24.04 7.25
C TYR A 361 7.56 -24.85 8.01
N GLN A 362 7.31 -26.10 7.63
CA GLN A 362 6.33 -26.94 8.29
C GLN A 362 6.76 -27.25 9.72
N ALA A 363 8.02 -27.64 9.91
CA ALA A 363 8.55 -27.94 11.22
C ALA A 363 8.62 -26.69 12.11
N ILE A 364 8.93 -25.51 11.55
CA ILE A 364 8.89 -24.23 12.26
C ILE A 364 7.49 -23.98 12.85
N PHE A 365 6.43 -24.05 12.04
CA PHE A 365 5.07 -23.79 12.53
C PHE A 365 4.55 -24.88 13.47
N ASN A 366 4.95 -26.14 13.27
CA ASN A 366 4.66 -27.20 14.23
C ASN A 366 5.31 -26.91 15.60
N ALA A 367 6.54 -26.41 15.63
CA ALA A 367 7.25 -26.09 16.87
C ALA A 367 6.61 -24.93 17.65
N VAL A 368 6.11 -23.91 16.95
CA VAL A 368 5.41 -22.76 17.55
C VAL A 368 3.90 -22.96 17.68
N MET A 369 3.37 -24.14 17.39
CA MET A 369 1.96 -24.44 17.63
C MET A 369 1.63 -24.22 19.11
N GLY A 370 0.55 -23.50 19.37
CA GLY A 370 0.13 -23.14 20.73
C GLY A 370 1.03 -22.10 21.41
N LEU A 371 1.81 -21.29 20.66
CA LEU A 371 2.86 -20.41 21.24
C LEU A 371 2.36 -19.56 22.41
N MET A 372 1.13 -19.05 22.34
CA MET A 372 0.51 -18.26 23.41
C MET A 372 0.45 -18.97 24.77
N THR A 373 0.44 -20.31 24.82
CA THR A 373 0.53 -21.08 26.07
C THR A 373 1.95 -21.17 26.64
N LYS A 374 2.95 -21.00 25.77
CA LYS A 374 4.36 -21.21 26.08
C LYS A 374 5.07 -19.93 26.52
N ILE A 375 4.51 -18.76 26.18
CA ILE A 375 5.09 -17.45 26.46
C ILE A 375 4.31 -16.70 27.54
N GLU A 376 4.98 -15.79 28.26
CA GLU A 376 4.32 -14.89 29.20
C GLU A 376 3.59 -13.78 28.43
N VAL A 377 2.25 -13.73 28.51
CA VAL A 377 1.45 -12.64 27.91
C VAL A 377 0.82 -11.79 29.01
N SER A 378 1.02 -10.47 28.96
CA SER A 378 0.35 -9.53 29.86
C SER A 378 0.20 -8.15 29.23
N ALA A 379 -0.79 -7.38 29.65
CA ALA A 379 -1.01 -6.00 29.18
C ALA A 379 0.14 -5.04 29.55
N SER A 380 1.08 -5.45 30.38
CA SER A 380 2.18 -4.61 30.90
C SER A 380 3.50 -5.37 30.90
N ILE A 381 3.77 -6.10 29.83
CA ILE A 381 4.97 -6.94 29.71
C ILE A 381 6.26 -6.10 29.79
N THR A 382 7.24 -6.59 30.55
CA THR A 382 8.54 -5.93 30.72
C THR A 382 9.52 -6.38 29.63
N ALA A 383 10.59 -5.60 29.42
CA ALA A 383 11.66 -5.96 28.49
C ALA A 383 12.28 -7.33 28.82
N ASP A 384 12.46 -7.65 30.11
CA ASP A 384 13.01 -8.94 30.55
C ASP A 384 12.09 -10.12 30.21
N LYS A 385 10.77 -9.95 30.38
CA LYS A 385 9.77 -10.96 30.01
C LYS A 385 9.77 -11.19 28.50
N ARG A 386 9.82 -10.12 27.72
CA ARG A 386 9.93 -10.21 26.26
C ARG A 386 11.21 -10.90 25.81
N THR A 387 12.35 -10.58 26.44
CA THR A 387 13.63 -11.25 26.18
C THR A 387 13.52 -12.76 26.39
N ARG A 388 12.87 -13.20 27.48
CA ARG A 388 12.59 -14.62 27.72
C ARG A 388 11.66 -15.23 26.66
N ASN A 389 10.57 -14.55 26.31
CA ASN A 389 9.64 -15.03 25.29
C ASN A 389 10.34 -15.23 23.94
N ILE A 390 11.17 -14.26 23.53
CA ILE A 390 11.94 -14.30 22.27
C ILE A 390 12.95 -15.45 22.33
N GLY A 391 13.71 -15.58 23.41
CA GLY A 391 14.66 -16.66 23.60
C GLY A 391 14.01 -18.05 23.56
N LEU A 392 12.85 -18.21 24.20
CA LEU A 392 12.06 -19.45 24.14
C LEU A 392 11.63 -19.74 22.71
N THR A 393 11.05 -18.76 22.02
CA THR A 393 10.54 -18.93 20.65
C THR A 393 11.66 -19.25 19.67
N LYS A 394 12.79 -18.55 19.77
CA LYS A 394 14.02 -18.85 19.03
C LYS A 394 14.51 -20.27 19.30
N GLY A 395 14.53 -20.69 20.56
CA GLY A 395 14.92 -22.05 20.96
C GLY A 395 14.05 -23.14 20.34
N LEU A 396 12.75 -22.88 20.13
CA LEU A 396 11.83 -23.80 19.47
C LEU A 396 12.12 -23.96 17.97
N ILE A 397 12.55 -22.89 17.30
CA ILE A 397 12.62 -22.86 15.83
C ILE A 397 14.05 -22.96 15.27
N GLN A 398 15.09 -22.63 16.05
CA GLN A 398 16.46 -22.47 15.55
C GLN A 398 17.05 -23.70 14.84
N ASN A 399 16.58 -24.91 15.16
CA ASN A 399 17.04 -26.16 14.53
C ASN A 399 16.52 -26.34 13.10
N TYR A 400 15.55 -25.53 12.68
CA TYR A 400 14.98 -25.50 11.34
C TYR A 400 15.52 -24.33 10.48
N PHE A 401 16.63 -23.75 10.95
CA PHE A 401 17.39 -22.71 10.27
C PHE A 401 18.82 -23.22 10.02
N LYS A 402 19.39 -22.83 8.88
CA LYS A 402 20.78 -23.14 8.50
C LYS A 402 21.52 -21.84 8.19
N LEU A 403 22.85 -21.85 8.21
CA LEU A 403 23.63 -20.69 7.77
C LEU A 403 23.25 -20.31 6.34
N SER A 404 22.94 -19.04 6.12
CA SER A 404 22.59 -18.55 4.79
C SER A 404 23.80 -18.63 3.87
N THR A 405 23.61 -19.21 2.69
CA THR A 405 24.62 -19.21 1.63
C THR A 405 24.52 -17.98 0.73
N SER A 406 23.55 -17.09 1.00
CA SER A 406 23.25 -15.91 0.19
C SER A 406 23.29 -14.64 1.04
N THR A 407 23.63 -13.51 0.44
CA THR A 407 23.60 -12.18 1.09
C THR A 407 22.18 -11.61 1.18
N THR A 408 21.19 -12.47 1.44
CA THR A 408 19.71 -12.36 1.32
C THR A 408 18.99 -11.21 2.03
N ARG A 409 19.68 -10.14 2.44
CA ARG A 409 19.01 -8.91 2.87
C ARG A 409 18.02 -8.39 1.82
N SER A 410 18.27 -8.66 0.54
CA SER A 410 17.54 -8.09 -0.59
C SER A 410 16.26 -8.87 -0.99
N SER A 411 16.31 -10.20 -1.08
CA SER A 411 15.22 -11.00 -1.69
C SER A 411 13.88 -10.92 -0.96
N GLY A 412 13.90 -10.82 0.37
CA GLY A 412 12.69 -10.74 1.19
C GLY A 412 11.98 -9.39 1.05
N SER A 413 12.74 -8.29 1.09
CA SER A 413 12.18 -6.94 1.00
C SER A 413 11.36 -6.71 -0.28
N TYR A 414 11.85 -7.26 -1.40
CA TYR A 414 11.24 -7.05 -2.70
C TYR A 414 9.90 -7.75 -2.91
N ALA A 415 9.51 -8.74 -2.11
CA ALA A 415 8.20 -9.37 -2.25
C ALA A 415 7.06 -8.40 -1.91
N ILE A 416 7.25 -7.61 -0.84
CA ILE A 416 6.30 -6.55 -0.45
C ILE A 416 6.34 -5.43 -1.49
N ASP A 417 7.53 -5.06 -1.97
CA ASP A 417 7.64 -4.07 -3.03
C ASP A 417 6.96 -4.52 -4.31
N LEU A 418 7.05 -5.80 -4.67
CA LEU A 418 6.40 -6.36 -5.85
C LEU A 418 4.87 -6.23 -5.75
N GLU A 419 4.27 -6.59 -4.62
CA GLU A 419 2.84 -6.37 -4.37
C GLU A 419 2.46 -4.88 -4.57
N ASN A 420 3.30 -3.97 -4.07
CA ASN A 420 3.10 -2.53 -4.20
C ASN A 420 3.25 -2.03 -5.64
N TYR A 421 4.26 -2.49 -6.38
CA TYR A 421 4.45 -2.19 -7.79
C TYR A 421 3.27 -2.69 -8.63
N LEU A 422 2.78 -3.91 -8.36
CA LEU A 422 1.61 -4.47 -9.03
C LEU A 422 0.37 -3.61 -8.81
N ARG A 423 0.16 -3.08 -7.59
CA ARG A 423 -0.94 -2.14 -7.30
C ARG A 423 -0.76 -0.81 -8.02
N ARG A 424 0.43 -0.18 -7.92
CA ARG A 424 0.72 1.12 -8.57
C ARG A 424 0.60 1.08 -10.08
N SER A 425 0.88 -0.07 -10.70
CA SER A 425 0.82 -0.19 -12.15
C SER A 425 -0.54 0.12 -12.78
N LYS A 426 -1.62 0.11 -12.00
CA LYS A 426 -2.96 0.50 -12.45
C LYS A 426 -3.14 2.01 -12.57
N THR A 427 -2.55 2.79 -11.66
CA THR A 427 -2.67 4.25 -11.64
C THR A 427 -1.50 4.95 -12.34
N GLU A 428 -0.37 4.26 -12.46
CA GLU A 428 0.88 4.78 -13.02
C GLU A 428 1.36 3.92 -14.21
N ALA A 429 0.43 3.51 -15.08
CA ALA A 429 0.69 2.58 -16.19
C ALA A 429 1.93 2.88 -17.08
N PRO A 430 2.33 4.15 -17.32
CA PRO A 430 3.56 4.44 -18.05
C PRO A 430 4.84 3.93 -17.38
N ASN A 431 4.85 3.81 -16.05
CA ASN A 431 6.03 3.48 -15.26
C ASN A 431 6.25 1.97 -15.12
N TYR A 432 5.30 1.12 -15.51
CA TYR A 432 5.36 -0.32 -15.25
C TYR A 432 5.08 -1.14 -16.53
N ASP A 433 5.87 -2.19 -16.75
CA ASP A 433 5.61 -3.20 -17.78
C ASP A 433 5.77 -4.61 -17.21
N PHE A 434 4.87 -5.52 -17.59
CA PHE A 434 4.89 -6.91 -17.15
C PHE A 434 5.02 -7.84 -18.35
N LYS A 435 5.87 -8.84 -18.23
CA LYS A 435 6.07 -9.90 -19.21
C LYS A 435 6.07 -11.25 -18.51
N GLN A 436 5.31 -12.19 -19.03
CA GLN A 436 5.30 -13.56 -18.51
C GLN A 436 6.70 -14.21 -18.60
N GLY A 437 7.47 -13.85 -19.62
CA GLY A 437 8.84 -14.30 -19.83
C GLY A 437 9.29 -14.04 -21.27
N LEU A 438 10.35 -14.71 -21.71
CA LEU A 438 11.01 -14.49 -23.00
C LEU A 438 10.83 -15.66 -23.97
N PHE A 439 10.11 -16.72 -23.59
CA PHE A 439 9.85 -17.86 -24.46
C PHE A 439 8.41 -17.84 -25.00
N SER A 440 8.26 -18.33 -26.24
CA SER A 440 6.94 -18.54 -26.83
C SER A 440 6.13 -19.54 -26.00
N LEU A 441 4.81 -19.35 -25.93
CA LEU A 441 3.88 -20.32 -25.30
C LEU A 441 3.38 -21.37 -26.30
N ASN A 442 4.12 -21.62 -27.38
CA ASN A 442 3.74 -22.61 -28.38
C ASN A 442 3.96 -24.02 -27.80
N ARG A 443 2.90 -24.83 -27.78
CA ARG A 443 2.91 -26.20 -27.21
C ARG A 443 3.94 -27.12 -27.86
N SER A 444 4.27 -26.90 -29.13
CA SER A 444 5.11 -27.81 -29.93
C SER A 444 6.54 -27.32 -30.10
N ASN A 445 6.81 -26.03 -29.88
CA ASN A 445 8.14 -25.43 -30.07
C ASN A 445 8.34 -24.20 -29.16
N ARG A 446 8.83 -24.45 -27.94
CA ARG A 446 9.20 -23.40 -26.98
C ARG A 446 10.57 -22.85 -27.37
N SER A 447 10.62 -21.65 -27.94
CA SER A 447 11.86 -20.98 -28.32
C SER A 447 11.90 -19.55 -27.82
N PHE A 448 13.11 -18.99 -27.73
CA PHE A 448 13.32 -17.60 -27.31
C PHE A 448 12.68 -16.64 -28.32
N ASP A 449 11.81 -15.75 -27.84
CA ASP A 449 11.12 -14.75 -28.63
C ASP A 449 11.96 -13.47 -28.74
N ASN A 450 12.76 -13.37 -29.80
CA ASN A 450 13.56 -12.18 -30.07
C ASN A 450 12.70 -10.92 -30.28
N ASN A 451 11.47 -11.04 -30.79
CA ASN A 451 10.59 -9.90 -30.98
C ASN A 451 10.07 -9.38 -29.63
N CYS A 452 9.77 -10.28 -28.69
CA CYS A 452 9.43 -9.91 -27.32
C CYS A 452 10.60 -9.18 -26.65
N PHE A 453 11.83 -9.70 -26.80
CA PHE A 453 13.03 -9.08 -26.25
C PHE A 453 13.29 -7.68 -26.83
N GLU A 454 13.12 -7.51 -28.14
CA GLU A 454 13.24 -6.22 -28.81
C GLU A 454 12.26 -5.19 -28.24
N LYS A 455 11.00 -5.60 -28.01
CA LYS A 455 9.97 -4.75 -27.37
C LYS A 455 10.32 -4.38 -25.94
N ILE A 456 10.98 -5.27 -25.19
CA ILE A 456 11.46 -4.94 -23.84
C ILE A 456 12.52 -3.84 -23.92
N CYS A 457 13.44 -3.91 -24.88
CA CYS A 457 14.44 -2.85 -25.07
C CYS A 457 13.79 -1.51 -25.48
N GLN A 458 12.78 -1.53 -26.35
CA GLN A 458 11.98 -0.34 -26.67
C GLN A 458 11.27 0.23 -25.44
N ASN A 459 10.72 -0.62 -24.58
CA ASN A 459 10.10 -0.21 -23.32
C ASN A 459 11.11 0.38 -22.33
N ILE A 460 12.33 -0.18 -22.24
CA ILE A 460 13.41 0.39 -21.42
C ILE A 460 13.69 1.83 -21.87
N ALA A 461 13.85 2.06 -23.17
CA ALA A 461 14.05 3.40 -23.72
C ALA A 461 12.86 4.32 -23.46
N ALA A 462 11.63 3.83 -23.65
CA ALA A 462 10.42 4.60 -23.42
C ALA A 462 10.22 5.03 -21.96
N ILE A 463 10.54 4.15 -21.01
CA ILE A 463 10.49 4.45 -19.57
C ILE A 463 11.58 5.45 -19.20
N ALA A 464 12.78 5.33 -19.77
CA ALA A 464 13.84 6.32 -19.58
C ALA A 464 13.45 7.72 -20.09
N ASN A 465 12.44 7.81 -20.98
CA ASN A 465 11.90 9.04 -21.56
C ASN A 465 10.75 9.67 -20.78
N LEU A 466 10.37 9.15 -19.60
CA LEU A 466 9.29 9.72 -18.77
C LEU A 466 9.61 11.09 -18.16
N GLY A 467 10.88 11.53 -18.21
CA GLY A 467 11.34 12.83 -17.71
C GLY A 467 12.27 12.75 -16.50
N LYS A 468 12.93 13.86 -16.20
CA LYS A 468 14.01 13.93 -15.22
C LYS A 468 13.58 13.45 -13.83
N GLY A 469 14.37 12.53 -13.25
CA GLY A 469 14.14 11.99 -11.92
C GLY A 469 13.01 10.96 -11.82
N LYS A 470 12.35 10.61 -12.94
CA LYS A 470 11.36 9.53 -12.97
C LYS A 470 12.06 8.16 -12.96
N ARG A 471 11.34 7.18 -12.42
CA ARG A 471 11.73 5.77 -12.41
C ARG A 471 10.60 4.93 -12.96
N GLY A 472 10.93 3.82 -13.60
CA GLY A 472 9.98 2.79 -13.95
C GLY A 472 10.60 1.40 -13.88
N TYR A 473 9.76 0.40 -14.06
CA TYR A 473 10.08 -0.98 -13.74
C TYR A 473 9.52 -1.92 -14.80
N ILE A 474 10.32 -2.89 -15.22
CA ILE A 474 9.86 -4.01 -16.05
C ILE A 474 10.02 -5.29 -15.23
N PHE A 475 8.98 -6.12 -15.19
CA PHE A 475 8.99 -7.40 -14.49
C PHE A 475 8.88 -8.55 -15.48
N LEU A 476 9.84 -9.47 -15.44
CA LEU A 476 9.79 -10.73 -16.16
C LEU A 476 9.37 -11.85 -15.21
N GLY A 477 8.44 -12.71 -15.63
CA GLY A 477 7.85 -13.75 -14.79
C GLY A 477 6.44 -13.40 -14.28
N ILE A 478 5.76 -12.41 -14.88
CA ILE A 478 4.40 -11.99 -14.49
C ILE A 478 3.51 -11.90 -15.72
N SER A 479 2.40 -12.64 -15.70
CA SER A 479 1.33 -12.59 -16.70
C SER A 479 0.27 -11.56 -16.29
N ASP A 480 -0.21 -10.76 -17.24
CA ASP A 480 -1.31 -9.81 -17.04
C ASP A 480 -2.69 -10.33 -17.53
N LYS A 481 -2.74 -11.58 -18.02
CA LYS A 481 -3.94 -12.25 -18.52
C LYS A 481 -4.09 -13.63 -17.92
N GLU A 482 -5.26 -13.93 -17.34
CA GLU A 482 -5.50 -15.24 -16.73
C GLU A 482 -5.35 -16.41 -17.71
N LYS A 483 -5.81 -16.24 -18.96
CA LYS A 483 -5.66 -17.25 -20.01
C LYS A 483 -4.20 -17.64 -20.27
N ASP A 484 -3.29 -16.67 -20.20
CA ASP A 484 -1.86 -16.90 -20.41
C ASP A 484 -1.25 -17.58 -19.18
N THR A 485 -1.71 -17.20 -17.98
CA THR A 485 -1.34 -17.86 -16.71
C THR A 485 -1.72 -19.34 -16.71
N GLU A 486 -2.99 -19.67 -16.99
CA GLU A 486 -3.50 -21.05 -17.06
C GLU A 486 -2.75 -21.88 -18.11
N LEU A 487 -2.44 -21.28 -19.26
CA LEU A 487 -1.67 -21.93 -20.31
C LEU A 487 -0.25 -22.26 -19.84
N ILE A 488 0.40 -21.34 -19.13
CA ILE A 488 1.75 -21.55 -18.57
C ILE A 488 1.74 -22.66 -17.51
N GLU A 489 0.77 -22.65 -16.60
CA GLU A 489 0.63 -23.71 -15.59
C GLU A 489 0.51 -25.09 -16.24
N ALA A 490 -0.30 -25.21 -17.29
CA ALA A 490 -0.48 -26.46 -18.01
C ALA A 490 0.81 -26.91 -18.75
N LEU A 491 1.54 -25.97 -19.36
CA LEU A 491 2.74 -26.27 -20.12
C LEU A 491 3.94 -26.61 -19.23
N ASP A 492 4.17 -25.80 -18.21
CA ASP A 492 5.37 -25.85 -17.38
C ASP A 492 5.14 -26.66 -16.09
N LYS A 493 3.91 -27.15 -15.87
CA LYS A 493 3.49 -27.95 -14.71
C LYS A 493 3.81 -27.27 -13.37
N ILE A 494 3.46 -25.99 -13.29
CA ILE A 494 3.61 -25.15 -12.11
C ILE A 494 2.23 -24.73 -11.58
N SER A 495 2.20 -24.21 -10.35
CA SER A 495 1.04 -23.52 -9.80
C SER A 495 1.42 -22.07 -9.52
N ALA A 496 0.93 -21.16 -10.34
CA ALA A 496 1.26 -19.75 -10.30
C ALA A 496 0.42 -19.03 -9.23
N PRO A 497 1.02 -18.35 -8.25
CA PRO A 497 0.29 -17.47 -7.35
C PRO A 497 -0.46 -16.38 -8.12
N ARG A 498 -1.68 -16.06 -7.69
CA ARG A 498 -2.44 -14.92 -8.22
C ARG A 498 -2.36 -13.74 -7.27
N PHE A 499 -2.16 -12.55 -7.83
CA PHE A 499 -2.26 -11.29 -7.10
C PHE A 499 -2.99 -10.27 -7.97
N PHE A 500 -4.27 -9.99 -7.67
CA PHE A 500 -5.18 -9.23 -8.55
C PHE A 500 -5.31 -9.90 -9.95
N PRO A 501 -5.35 -9.21 -11.14
CA PRO A 501 -5.44 -9.93 -12.40
C PRO A 501 -4.09 -10.52 -12.84
N PHE A 502 -3.06 -10.48 -11.99
CA PHE A 502 -1.71 -10.91 -12.35
C PHE A 502 -1.45 -12.35 -11.89
N GLY A 503 -0.87 -13.14 -12.79
CA GLY A 503 -0.31 -14.46 -12.48
C GLY A 503 1.21 -14.40 -12.34
N ILE A 504 1.75 -14.73 -11.18
CA ILE A 504 3.20 -14.78 -10.96
C ILE A 504 3.70 -16.15 -11.41
N VAL A 505 4.31 -16.22 -12.60
CA VAL A 505 4.67 -17.49 -13.26
C VAL A 505 6.15 -17.87 -13.07
N GLY A 506 7.00 -16.93 -12.69
CA GLY A 506 8.41 -17.17 -12.36
C GLY A 506 9.31 -17.45 -13.58
N ILE A 507 10.55 -16.96 -13.61
CA ILE A 507 11.49 -17.12 -14.75
C ILE A 507 12.26 -18.45 -14.72
N GLU A 508 12.31 -19.13 -13.58
CA GLU A 508 12.96 -20.44 -13.43
C GLU A 508 12.34 -21.51 -14.33
N ARG A 509 11.07 -21.37 -14.73
CA ARG A 509 10.42 -22.26 -15.70
C ARG A 509 11.09 -22.21 -17.08
N GLU A 510 11.61 -21.05 -17.49
CA GLU A 510 12.31 -20.89 -18.78
C GLU A 510 13.76 -21.38 -18.70
N ALA A 511 14.41 -21.22 -17.55
CA ALA A 511 15.71 -21.82 -17.28
C ALA A 511 15.67 -23.35 -17.40
N LYS A 512 14.58 -23.98 -16.89
CA LYS A 512 14.33 -25.43 -17.04
C LYS A 512 14.22 -25.86 -18.51
N ILE A 513 13.55 -25.08 -19.36
CA ILE A 513 13.43 -25.38 -20.81
C ILE A 513 14.81 -25.41 -21.47
N GLN A 514 15.70 -24.49 -21.09
CA GLN A 514 17.06 -24.44 -21.61
C GLN A 514 18.02 -25.43 -20.92
N THR A 515 17.56 -26.17 -19.90
CA THR A 515 18.41 -27.08 -19.09
C THR A 515 19.61 -26.35 -18.45
N ILE A 516 19.40 -25.11 -17.98
CA ILE A 516 20.42 -24.29 -17.31
C ILE A 516 19.95 -23.86 -15.92
N THR A 517 20.87 -23.36 -15.10
CA THR A 517 20.51 -22.81 -13.78
C THR A 517 19.81 -21.45 -13.92
N LEU A 518 19.06 -21.06 -12.90
CA LEU A 518 18.40 -19.74 -12.84
C LEU A 518 19.41 -18.59 -12.98
N ASP A 519 20.56 -18.69 -12.30
CA ASP A 519 21.62 -17.69 -12.39
C ASP A 519 22.20 -17.57 -13.81
N GLN A 520 22.39 -18.70 -14.50
CA GLN A 520 22.82 -18.72 -15.90
C GLN A 520 21.78 -18.07 -16.81
N TYR A 521 20.48 -18.29 -16.53
CA TYR A 521 19.40 -17.67 -17.28
C TYR A 521 19.39 -16.14 -17.11
N ILE A 522 19.49 -15.64 -15.87
CA ILE A 522 19.59 -14.20 -15.57
C ILE A 522 20.84 -13.60 -16.23
N LEU A 523 21.98 -14.30 -16.20
CA LEU A 523 23.21 -13.86 -16.86
C LEU A 523 23.04 -13.78 -18.39
N ASN A 524 22.31 -14.70 -19.01
CA ASN A 524 22.00 -14.64 -20.45
C ASN A 524 21.13 -13.44 -20.80
N ILE A 525 20.15 -13.10 -19.96
CA ILE A 525 19.33 -11.88 -20.12
C ILE A 525 20.22 -10.63 -20.01
N SER A 526 21.09 -10.57 -19.00
CA SER A 526 22.04 -9.46 -18.82
C SER A 526 22.95 -9.26 -20.04
N ARG A 527 23.49 -10.35 -20.60
CA ARG A 527 24.29 -10.30 -21.83
C ARG A 527 23.49 -9.76 -23.01
N LYS A 528 22.26 -10.26 -23.22
CA LYS A 528 21.40 -9.76 -24.31
C LYS A 528 21.08 -8.27 -24.16
N ILE A 529 20.90 -7.74 -22.95
CA ILE A 529 20.70 -6.30 -22.73
C ILE A 529 21.97 -5.53 -23.09
N ARG A 530 23.15 -6.03 -22.71
CA ARG A 530 24.44 -5.43 -23.06
C ARG A 530 24.67 -5.37 -24.57
N ASP A 531 24.24 -6.41 -25.29
CA ASP A 531 24.37 -6.53 -26.73
C ASP A 531 23.25 -5.78 -27.50
N SER A 532 22.29 -5.17 -26.80
CA SER A 532 21.16 -4.45 -27.41
C SER A 532 21.58 -3.12 -28.06
N LYS A 533 20.62 -2.43 -28.68
CA LYS A 533 20.81 -1.11 -29.28
C LYS A 533 20.59 0.06 -28.30
N LEU A 534 20.44 -0.21 -27.01
CA LEU A 534 20.31 0.82 -25.98
C LEU A 534 21.62 1.64 -25.83
N PRO A 535 21.56 2.91 -25.36
CA PRO A 535 22.76 3.65 -25.03
C PRO A 535 23.59 2.99 -23.92
N GLU A 536 24.91 3.16 -23.96
CA GLU A 536 25.84 2.44 -23.07
C GLU A 536 25.61 2.73 -21.59
N TRP A 537 25.29 3.99 -21.24
CA TRP A 537 24.97 4.37 -19.87
C TRP A 537 23.70 3.67 -19.38
N LEU A 538 22.70 3.52 -20.24
CA LEU A 538 21.42 2.89 -19.89
C LEU A 538 21.56 1.38 -19.79
N LYS A 539 22.34 0.75 -20.68
CA LYS A 539 22.74 -0.66 -20.55
C LYS A 539 23.42 -0.94 -19.22
N THR A 540 24.34 -0.07 -18.81
CA THR A 540 25.08 -0.20 -17.55
C THR A 540 24.15 -0.03 -16.35
N SER A 541 23.32 1.02 -16.36
CA SER A 541 22.34 1.31 -15.32
C SER A 541 21.36 0.15 -15.11
N VAL A 542 20.73 -0.30 -16.20
CA VAL A 542 19.76 -1.39 -16.20
C VAL A 542 20.38 -2.71 -15.72
N ASN A 543 21.57 -3.07 -16.23
CA ASN A 543 22.24 -4.31 -15.81
C ASN A 543 22.63 -4.29 -14.32
N THR A 544 23.01 -3.13 -13.80
CA THR A 544 23.37 -2.97 -12.38
C THR A 544 22.14 -3.10 -11.48
N ALA A 545 20.96 -2.75 -12.00
CA ALA A 545 19.70 -2.77 -11.26
C ALA A 545 18.85 -4.05 -11.48
N LEU A 546 19.38 -5.06 -12.18
CA LEU A 546 18.70 -6.36 -12.35
C LEU A 546 18.55 -7.05 -10.99
N THR A 547 17.30 -7.26 -10.59
CA THR A 547 16.97 -7.70 -9.23
C THR A 547 16.03 -8.90 -9.29
N PRO A 548 16.49 -10.11 -8.93
CA PRO A 548 15.60 -11.26 -8.77
C PRO A 548 14.78 -11.13 -7.46
N ILE A 549 13.48 -11.33 -7.57
CA ILE A 549 12.50 -11.23 -6.48
C ILE A 549 11.83 -12.60 -6.34
N THR A 550 11.91 -13.22 -5.16
CA THR A 550 11.20 -14.47 -4.89
C THR A 550 9.84 -14.17 -4.26
N TYR A 551 8.76 -14.62 -4.91
CA TYR A 551 7.39 -14.47 -4.46
C TYR A 551 6.68 -15.83 -4.51
N HIS A 552 6.34 -16.40 -3.35
CA HIS A 552 5.72 -17.73 -3.23
C HIS A 552 6.43 -18.80 -4.09
N ASP A 553 7.74 -18.98 -3.88
CA ASP A 553 8.60 -19.93 -4.60
C ASP A 553 8.81 -19.67 -6.10
N HIS A 554 8.28 -18.56 -6.63
CA HIS A 554 8.48 -18.14 -8.02
C HIS A 554 9.44 -16.96 -8.10
N THR A 555 10.39 -16.96 -9.04
CA THR A 555 11.34 -15.84 -9.19
C THR A 555 10.88 -14.89 -10.29
N VAL A 556 10.63 -13.64 -9.94
CA VAL A 556 10.40 -12.53 -10.88
C VAL A 556 11.69 -11.75 -11.05
N LEU A 557 12.10 -11.47 -12.29
CA LEU A 557 13.24 -10.57 -12.53
C LEU A 557 12.73 -9.14 -12.72
N MET A 558 13.03 -8.27 -11.77
CA MET A 558 12.78 -6.84 -11.86
C MET A 558 13.94 -6.13 -12.56
N ILE A 559 13.58 -5.22 -13.45
CA ILE A 559 14.48 -4.34 -14.17
C ILE A 559 14.08 -2.91 -13.79
N GLU A 560 14.85 -2.24 -12.93
CA GLU A 560 14.63 -0.82 -12.63
C GLU A 560 15.29 0.06 -13.71
N ILE A 561 14.54 1.06 -14.19
CA ILE A 561 14.96 2.02 -15.19
C ILE A 561 14.86 3.41 -14.58
N GLN A 562 15.97 4.15 -14.61
CA GLN A 562 16.03 5.53 -14.15
C GLN A 562 16.19 6.46 -15.37
N ALA A 563 15.34 7.48 -15.42
CA ALA A 563 15.43 8.50 -16.45
C ALA A 563 16.72 9.31 -16.32
N GLY A 564 17.38 9.52 -17.46
CA GLY A 564 18.65 10.26 -17.52
C GLY A 564 18.47 11.77 -17.48
N LYS A 565 19.47 12.50 -17.96
CA LYS A 565 19.43 13.96 -18.12
C LYS A 565 18.89 14.41 -19.47
N GLU A 566 18.74 13.48 -20.41
CA GLU A 566 18.34 13.75 -21.78
C GLU A 566 17.51 12.59 -22.34
N PRO A 567 16.70 12.82 -23.39
CA PRO A 567 15.94 11.77 -24.05
C PRO A 567 16.82 10.66 -24.65
N VAL A 568 16.37 9.43 -24.51
CA VAL A 568 16.99 8.20 -24.97
C VAL A 568 16.38 7.74 -26.28
N TRP A 569 17.25 7.49 -27.25
CA TRP A 569 16.90 6.89 -28.54
C TRP A 569 17.19 5.39 -28.52
N TYR A 570 16.36 4.62 -29.21
CA TYR A 570 16.57 3.19 -29.44
C TYR A 570 16.46 2.92 -30.94
N ASP A 571 17.53 2.43 -31.56
CA ASP A 571 17.61 2.17 -33.01
C ASP A 571 17.20 3.39 -33.86
N ASN A 572 17.72 4.58 -33.50
CA ASN A 572 17.41 5.88 -34.11
C ASN A 572 15.94 6.33 -34.01
N LYS A 573 15.17 5.73 -33.09
CA LYS A 573 13.77 6.07 -32.84
C LYS A 573 13.57 6.49 -31.40
N LEU A 574 12.70 7.47 -31.20
CA LEU A 574 12.32 7.94 -29.88
C LEU A 574 11.01 7.26 -29.48
N TYR A 575 11.01 6.60 -28.33
CA TYR A 575 9.83 5.92 -27.80
C TYR A 575 9.32 6.61 -26.54
N ILE A 576 8.01 6.69 -26.36
CA ILE A 576 7.37 7.12 -25.10
C ILE A 576 6.23 6.18 -24.71
N ARG A 577 5.81 6.26 -23.44
CA ARG A 577 4.57 5.64 -22.96
C ARG A 577 3.61 6.74 -22.52
N ASP A 578 2.42 6.76 -23.12
CA ASP A 578 1.30 7.58 -22.65
C ASP A 578 0.39 6.73 -21.75
N GLY A 579 -0.27 7.34 -20.77
CA GLY A 579 -1.03 6.69 -19.69
C GLY A 579 -2.10 5.69 -20.12
N HIS A 580 -2.48 5.70 -21.39
CA HIS A 580 -3.54 4.89 -21.96
C HIS A 580 -3.06 3.68 -22.78
N GLU A 581 -1.75 3.57 -23.08
CA GLU A 581 -1.23 2.51 -23.96
C GLU A 581 -0.16 1.62 -23.32
N LYS A 582 -0.34 0.30 -23.46
CA LYS A 582 0.57 -0.73 -22.91
C LYS A 582 1.85 -0.93 -23.73
N GLN A 583 1.94 -0.37 -24.94
CA GLN A 583 3.09 -0.51 -25.83
C GLN A 583 3.78 0.85 -26.06
N PRO A 584 5.10 0.84 -26.28
CA PRO A 584 5.84 2.08 -26.50
C PRO A 584 5.46 2.66 -27.87
N GLN A 585 5.11 3.93 -27.91
CA GLN A 585 4.81 4.64 -29.15
C GLN A 585 6.08 5.26 -29.72
N GLU A 586 6.35 5.00 -30.99
CA GLU A 586 7.36 5.72 -31.75
C GLU A 586 6.87 7.15 -32.02
N LEU A 587 7.68 8.14 -31.67
CA LEU A 587 7.39 9.55 -31.93
C LEU A 587 8.03 10.03 -33.24
N SER A 588 7.30 10.88 -33.95
CA SER A 588 7.78 11.59 -35.13
C SER A 588 7.38 13.07 -35.10
N GLY A 589 8.19 13.91 -35.73
CA GLY A 589 7.91 15.34 -35.93
C GLY A 589 7.86 16.17 -34.64
N GLU A 590 6.89 17.09 -34.57
CA GLU A 590 6.77 18.13 -33.52
C GLU A 590 6.65 17.58 -32.09
N LYS A 591 6.21 16.32 -31.93
CA LYS A 591 6.08 15.67 -30.61
C LYS A 591 7.42 15.36 -29.95
N ILE A 592 8.53 15.34 -30.69
CA ILE A 592 9.88 15.11 -30.14
C ILE A 592 10.29 16.25 -29.21
N SER A 593 10.01 17.50 -29.57
CA SER A 593 10.33 18.69 -28.76
C SER A 593 9.64 18.66 -27.39
N ALA A 594 8.42 18.10 -27.32
CA ALA A 594 7.70 17.94 -26.06
C ALA A 594 8.42 17.00 -25.08
N VAL A 595 9.13 15.97 -25.57
CA VAL A 595 9.90 15.06 -24.73
C VAL A 595 11.13 15.76 -24.15
N TYR A 596 11.83 16.58 -24.94
CA TYR A 596 12.98 17.33 -24.43
C TYR A 596 12.59 18.28 -23.29
N ASN A 597 11.37 18.84 -23.31
CA ASN A 597 10.86 19.68 -22.23
C ASN A 597 10.67 18.91 -20.90
N LEU A 598 10.54 17.57 -20.94
CA LEU A 598 10.44 16.75 -19.72
C LEU A 598 11.78 16.62 -18.97
N PHE A 599 12.89 17.07 -19.58
CA PHE A 599 14.25 16.95 -19.03
C PHE A 599 14.87 18.29 -18.62
N GLN A 600 14.22 19.41 -18.94
CA GLN A 600 14.56 20.75 -18.45
C GLN A 600 14.09 20.91 -17.00
#